data_AF-A0A167B140-F1
#
_entry.id   AF-A0A167B140-F1
#
_cell.length_a   1.000
_cell.length_b   1.000
_cell.length_c   1.000
_cell.angle_alpha   90.00
_cell.angle_beta   90.00
_cell.angle_gamma   90.00
#
_symmetry.space_group_name_H-M   'P 1'
#
loop_
_entity.id
_entity.type
_entity.pdbx_description
1 polymer ?
#
loop_
_entity_poly.entity_id
_entity_poly.type
_entity_poly.pdbx_seq_one_letter_code
_entity_poly.pdbx_strand_id
1 'polypeptide(L)'
;MLLIGDAAHPMLPHQGQGGAQAIEDGVALGVCLSNATSEAEVSERLEVFERIRRNRASAVTIFSNAAQDEAEKIREAASEYVPVDRIPTNPEGFYDFHFDYDIVEDSTNHMRKLHPEFRLPDSFLRREVGKLAAS
;
A
#
# COMPACT_ATOMS: atom_id res chain seq x y z
N MET A 1 -10.60 5.42 14.36
CA MET A 1 -11.39 5.55 13.12
C MET A 1 -10.40 5.69 11.97
N LEU A 2 -10.59 4.97 10.87
CA LEU A 2 -9.63 4.89 9.76
C LEU A 2 -10.38 5.17 8.44
N LEU A 3 -9.77 5.93 7.52
CA LEU A 3 -10.30 6.14 6.17
C LEU A 3 -9.51 5.27 5.17
N ILE A 4 -10.20 4.71 4.19
CA ILE A 4 -9.63 3.90 3.10
C ILE A 4 -10.32 4.27 1.77
N GLY A 5 -9.70 3.95 0.63
CA GLY A 5 -10.23 4.21 -0.71
C GLY A 5 -10.39 5.71 -1.02
N ASP A 6 -11.35 6.06 -1.88
CA ASP A 6 -11.63 7.46 -2.29
C ASP A 6 -11.91 8.42 -1.12
N ALA A 7 -12.34 7.89 0.04
CA ALA A 7 -12.52 8.69 1.24
C ALA A 7 -11.18 9.13 1.86
N ALA A 8 -10.11 8.36 1.66
CA ALA A 8 -8.75 8.67 2.11
C ALA A 8 -7.89 9.34 1.03
N HIS A 9 -8.06 8.95 -0.24
CA HIS A 9 -7.22 9.41 -1.34
C HIS A 9 -8.04 9.58 -2.63
N PRO A 10 -8.83 10.66 -2.78
CA PRO A 10 -9.53 10.92 -4.02
C PRO A 10 -8.51 11.19 -5.15
N MET A 11 -8.46 10.28 -6.12
CA MET A 11 -7.57 10.35 -7.29
C MET A 11 -8.36 10.69 -8.55
N LEU A 12 -7.75 11.44 -9.48
CA LEU A 12 -8.34 11.65 -10.80
C LEU A 12 -8.39 10.29 -11.55
N PRO A 13 -9.38 10.04 -12.42
CA PRO A 13 -9.69 8.70 -12.96
C PRO A 13 -8.68 8.15 -13.98
N HIS A 14 -7.66 8.93 -14.33
CA HIS A 14 -6.59 8.47 -15.21
C HIS A 14 -5.85 7.27 -14.58
N GLN A 15 -5.71 6.19 -15.36
CA GLN A 15 -5.00 4.93 -15.06
C GLN A 15 -5.70 3.88 -14.18
N GLY A 16 -6.94 4.08 -13.73
CA GLY A 16 -7.65 3.06 -12.92
C GLY A 16 -7.03 2.78 -11.55
N GLN A 17 -6.09 3.63 -11.11
CA GLN A 17 -5.31 3.44 -9.89
C GLN A 17 -6.15 3.54 -8.60
N GLY A 18 -7.27 4.26 -8.60
CA GLY A 18 -8.16 4.31 -7.43
C GLY A 18 -8.65 2.92 -6.99
N GLY A 19 -9.00 2.06 -7.95
CA GLY A 19 -9.39 0.68 -7.66
C GLY A 19 -8.24 -0.19 -7.16
N ALA A 20 -7.04 -0.03 -7.75
CA ALA A 20 -5.84 -0.74 -7.30
C ALA A 20 -5.43 -0.31 -5.87
N GLN A 21 -5.48 0.99 -5.57
CA GLN A 21 -5.18 1.52 -4.24
C GLN A 21 -6.17 1.03 -3.18
N ALA A 22 -7.47 0.91 -3.51
CA ALA A 22 -8.44 0.33 -2.58
C ALA A 22 -8.17 -1.17 -2.30
N ILE A 23 -7.69 -1.92 -3.28
CA ILE A 23 -7.27 -3.32 -3.08
C ILE A 23 -6.02 -3.38 -2.19
N GLU A 24 -5.01 -2.53 -2.46
CA GLU A 24 -3.82 -2.41 -1.61
C GLU A 24 -4.21 -2.05 -0.16
N ASP A 25 -5.17 -1.14 0.05
CA ASP A 25 -5.69 -0.79 1.38
C ASP A 25 -6.26 -2.02 2.10
N GLY A 26 -7.12 -2.79 1.43
CA GLY A 26 -7.72 -3.98 2.03
C GLY A 26 -6.68 -5.02 2.45
N VAL A 27 -5.68 -5.27 1.59
CA VAL A 27 -4.60 -6.21 1.87
C VAL A 27 -3.72 -5.72 3.02
N ALA A 28 -3.27 -4.46 2.98
CA ALA A 28 -2.42 -3.88 4.01
C ALA A 28 -3.10 -3.88 5.39
N LEU A 29 -4.39 -3.55 5.43
CA LEU A 29 -5.17 -3.59 6.67
C LEU A 29 -5.26 -5.01 7.22
N GLY A 30 -5.54 -5.99 6.34
CA GLY A 30 -5.55 -7.40 6.70
C GLY A 30 -4.21 -7.87 7.26
N VAL A 31 -3.10 -7.43 6.66
CA VAL A 31 -1.75 -7.74 7.16
C VAL A 31 -1.55 -7.13 8.55
N CYS A 32 -1.75 -5.82 8.69
CA CYS A 32 -1.46 -5.11 9.94
C CYS A 32 -2.27 -5.65 11.13
N LEU A 33 -3.55 -5.95 10.91
CA LEU A 33 -4.45 -6.46 11.95
C LEU A 33 -4.32 -7.97 12.21
N SER A 34 -3.50 -8.69 11.43
CA SER A 34 -3.33 -10.14 11.57
C SER A 34 -2.79 -10.50 12.96
N ASN A 35 -3.46 -11.44 13.65
CA ASN A 35 -3.11 -11.89 15.00
C ASN A 35 -3.16 -10.80 16.08
N ALA A 36 -3.82 -9.65 15.86
CA ALA A 36 -4.09 -8.70 16.93
C ALA A 36 -5.15 -9.27 17.90
N THR A 37 -4.92 -9.15 19.20
CA THR A 37 -5.76 -9.76 20.25
C THR A 37 -6.36 -8.75 21.22
N SER A 38 -5.96 -7.48 21.13
CA SER A 38 -6.42 -6.40 22.01
C SER A 38 -6.68 -5.09 21.26
N GLU A 39 -7.51 -4.23 21.84
CA GLU A 39 -7.80 -2.90 21.29
C GLU A 39 -6.54 -2.00 21.21
N ALA A 40 -5.62 -2.16 22.15
CA ALA A 40 -4.35 -1.44 22.16
C ALA A 40 -3.49 -1.84 20.96
N GLU A 41 -3.35 -3.14 20.69
CA GLU A 41 -2.64 -3.63 19.50
C GLU A 41 -3.31 -3.17 18.21
N VAL A 42 -4.64 -3.22 18.13
CA VAL A 42 -5.38 -2.71 16.96
C VAL A 42 -5.04 -1.24 16.72
N SER A 43 -5.07 -0.42 17.76
CA SER A 43 -4.81 1.02 17.63
C SER A 43 -3.40 1.30 17.12
N GLU A 44 -2.40 0.66 17.72
CA GLU A 44 -0.99 0.77 17.31
C GLU A 44 -0.76 0.29 15.85
N ARG A 45 -1.41 -0.81 15.46
CA ARG A 45 -1.26 -1.38 14.11
C ARG A 45 -1.98 -0.58 13.03
N LEU A 46 -3.04 0.16 13.40
CA LEU A 46 -3.69 1.10 12.50
C LEU A 46 -2.78 2.29 12.16
N GLU A 47 -1.92 2.73 13.08
CA GLU A 47 -0.91 3.77 12.78
C GLU A 47 0.13 3.27 11.76
N VAL A 48 0.51 1.98 11.87
CA VAL A 48 1.40 1.35 10.88
C VAL A 48 0.74 1.31 9.51
N PHE A 49 -0.51 0.86 9.45
CA PHE A 49 -1.31 0.85 8.22
C PHE A 49 -1.39 2.25 7.60
N GLU A 50 -1.74 3.27 8.40
CA GLU A 50 -1.89 4.65 7.92
C GLU A 50 -0.59 5.15 7.31
N ARG A 51 0.55 4.91 7.96
CA ARG A 51 1.86 5.33 7.43
C ARG A 51 2.19 4.67 6.09
N ILE A 52 1.93 3.38 5.93
CA ILE A 52 2.18 2.66 4.67
C ILE A 52 1.30 3.27 3.57
N ARG A 53 0.00 3.35 3.82
CA ARG A 53 -0.99 3.71 2.80
C ARG A 53 -1.00 5.19 2.45
N ARG A 54 -0.79 6.08 3.42
CA ARG A 54 -0.62 7.53 3.16
C ARG A 54 0.54 7.75 2.21
N ASN A 55 1.71 7.22 2.53
CA ASN A 55 2.90 7.46 1.72
C ASN A 55 2.75 6.86 0.31
N ARG A 56 2.21 5.64 0.23
CA ARG A 56 2.02 4.94 -1.05
C ARG A 56 0.98 5.63 -1.93
N ALA A 57 -0.22 5.93 -1.42
CA ALA A 57 -1.28 6.57 -2.20
C ALA A 57 -0.91 8.00 -2.64
N SER A 58 -0.26 8.77 -1.77
CA SER A 58 0.23 10.11 -2.12
C SER A 58 1.27 10.06 -3.23
N ALA A 59 2.25 9.14 -3.16
CA ALA A 59 3.26 8.99 -4.19
C ALA A 59 2.67 8.56 -5.54
N VAL A 60 1.76 7.58 -5.55
CA VAL A 60 1.05 7.16 -6.78
C VAL A 60 0.28 8.32 -7.37
N THR A 61 -0.42 9.12 -6.55
CA THR A 61 -1.16 10.29 -7.02
C THR A 61 -0.23 11.33 -7.68
N ILE A 62 0.90 11.63 -7.04
CA ILE A 62 1.90 12.57 -7.58
C ILE A 62 2.43 12.06 -8.92
N PHE A 63 2.74 10.77 -9.03
CA PHE A 63 3.30 10.20 -10.25
C PHE A 63 2.27 10.01 -11.38
N SER A 64 1.00 9.75 -11.06
CA SER A 64 -0.09 9.64 -12.05
C SER A 64 -0.54 11.00 -12.61
N ASN A 65 -0.53 12.06 -11.79
CA ASN A 65 -0.95 13.40 -12.20
C ASN A 65 0.09 14.14 -13.04
N ALA A 66 1.34 13.68 -13.06
CA ALA A 66 2.43 14.44 -13.63
C ALA A 66 2.65 14.16 -15.12
N ALA A 67 2.68 15.22 -15.92
CA ALA A 67 3.35 15.18 -17.21
C ALA A 67 4.85 15.00 -16.95
N GLN A 68 5.49 14.05 -17.65
CA GLN A 68 6.90 13.67 -17.46
C GLN A 68 7.90 14.83 -17.66
N ASP A 69 7.42 15.95 -18.19
CA ASP A 69 8.14 17.17 -18.54
C ASP A 69 8.58 18.00 -17.30
N GLU A 70 8.06 17.69 -16.10
CA GLU A 70 8.34 18.40 -14.85
C GLU A 70 9.03 17.53 -13.77
N ALA A 71 9.97 16.68 -14.17
CA ALA A 71 10.63 15.68 -13.30
C ALA A 71 11.14 16.22 -11.95
N GLU A 72 11.73 17.41 -11.89
CA GLU A 72 12.24 17.99 -10.63
C GLU A 72 11.11 18.34 -9.65
N LYS A 73 9.99 18.88 -10.13
CA LYS A 73 8.85 19.20 -9.26
C LYS A 73 8.18 17.93 -8.74
N ILE A 74 8.11 16.89 -9.57
CA ILE A 74 7.62 15.56 -9.18
C ILE A 74 8.49 15.01 -8.03
N ARG A 75 9.81 15.08 -8.20
CA ARG A 75 10.77 14.59 -7.22
C ARG A 75 10.70 15.37 -5.90
N GLU A 76 10.57 16.70 -5.97
CA GLU A 76 10.36 17.54 -4.79
C GLU A 76 9.06 17.15 -4.06
N ALA A 77 7.93 17.10 -4.76
CA ALA A 77 6.64 16.75 -4.17
C ALA A 77 6.63 15.32 -3.58
N ALA A 78 7.23 14.35 -4.27
CA ALA A 78 7.25 12.96 -3.81
C ALA A 78 8.21 12.74 -2.63
N SER A 79 9.20 13.62 -2.41
CA SER A 79 10.19 13.46 -1.34
C SER A 79 9.62 13.52 0.08
N GLU A 80 8.41 14.07 0.26
CA GLU A 80 7.67 13.99 1.53
C GLU A 80 7.28 12.53 1.87
N TYR A 81 6.98 11.72 0.85
CA TYR A 81 6.35 10.41 1.01
C TYR A 81 7.31 9.25 0.69
N VAL A 82 8.30 9.50 -0.17
CA VAL A 82 9.24 8.49 -0.67
C VAL A 82 10.67 8.99 -0.45
N PRO A 83 11.56 8.18 0.15
CA PRO A 83 12.98 8.51 0.23
C PRO A 83 13.54 8.88 -1.14
N VAL A 84 14.35 9.94 -1.20
CA VAL A 84 14.82 10.55 -2.46
C VAL A 84 15.58 9.56 -3.36
N ASP A 85 16.27 8.60 -2.77
CA ASP A 85 17.00 7.52 -3.45
C ASP A 85 16.09 6.44 -4.05
N ARG A 86 14.81 6.42 -3.66
CA ARG A 86 13.77 5.48 -4.15
C ARG A 86 12.78 6.13 -5.11
N ILE A 87 12.89 7.42 -5.39
CA ILE A 87 12.02 8.11 -6.35
C ILE A 87 12.45 7.70 -7.77
N PRO A 88 11.54 7.15 -8.59
CA PRO A 88 11.86 6.79 -9.97
C PRO A 88 12.30 7.99 -10.81
N THR A 89 13.24 7.78 -11.72
CA THR A 89 13.78 8.82 -12.60
C THR A 89 13.61 8.51 -14.10
N ASN A 90 13.06 7.34 -14.42
CA ASN A 90 12.86 6.87 -15.79
C ASN A 90 11.51 6.12 -15.91
N PRO A 91 10.99 5.94 -17.14
CA PRO A 91 9.69 5.30 -17.35
C PRO A 91 9.56 3.88 -16.79
N GLU A 92 10.61 3.07 -16.83
CA GLU A 92 10.63 1.71 -16.28
C GLU A 92 10.44 1.73 -14.77
N GLY A 93 11.21 2.56 -14.05
CA GLY A 93 11.06 2.70 -12.60
C GLY A 93 9.68 3.24 -12.20
N PHE A 94 9.06 4.10 -13.01
CA PHE A 94 7.67 4.50 -12.77
C PHE A 94 6.71 3.34 -12.97
N TYR A 95 6.90 2.52 -14.00
CA TYR A 95 6.10 1.31 -14.22
C TYR A 95 6.22 0.35 -13.02
N ASP A 96 7.44 0.03 -12.61
CA ASP A 96 7.71 -0.86 -11.48
C ASP A 96 7.09 -0.33 -10.19
N PHE A 97 7.22 0.98 -9.94
CA PHE A 97 6.60 1.61 -8.77
C PHE A 97 5.07 1.42 -8.77
N HIS A 98 4.41 1.48 -9.92
CA HIS A 98 2.96 1.34 -9.98
C HIS A 98 2.50 -0.11 -9.91
N PHE A 99 3.15 -1.02 -10.63
CA PHE A 99 2.61 -2.35 -10.92
C PHE A 99 3.31 -3.50 -10.20
N ASP A 100 4.59 -3.33 -9.83
CA ASP A 100 5.40 -4.38 -9.19
C ASP A 100 5.50 -4.20 -7.67
N TYR A 101 4.69 -3.32 -7.09
CA TYR A 101 4.66 -3.08 -5.65
C TYR A 101 3.99 -4.22 -4.88
N ASP A 102 4.78 -4.94 -4.07
CA ASP A 102 4.28 -5.99 -3.17
C ASP A 102 3.83 -5.38 -1.82
N ILE A 103 2.53 -5.10 -1.73
CA ILE A 103 1.92 -4.55 -0.51
C ILE A 103 1.98 -5.52 0.68
N VAL A 104 2.03 -6.84 0.44
CA VAL A 104 2.11 -7.83 1.53
C VAL A 104 3.50 -7.83 2.13
N GLU A 105 4.53 -7.84 1.30
CA GLU A 105 5.91 -7.74 1.75
C GLU A 105 6.16 -6.42 2.49
N ASP A 106 5.76 -5.29 1.91
CA ASP A 106 6.00 -3.97 2.52
C ASP A 106 5.28 -3.82 3.87
N SER A 107 4.01 -4.24 3.94
CA SER A 107 3.24 -4.21 5.18
C SER A 107 3.84 -5.15 6.24
N THR A 108 4.29 -6.34 5.83
CA THR A 108 4.95 -7.29 6.74
C THR A 108 6.26 -6.73 7.28
N ASN A 109 7.05 -6.07 6.44
CA ASN A 109 8.31 -5.46 6.86
C ASN A 109 8.10 -4.28 7.81
N HIS A 110 7.08 -3.46 7.58
CA HIS A 110 6.69 -2.40 8.51
C HIS A 110 6.20 -2.95 9.85
N MET A 111 5.40 -4.01 9.82
CA MET A 111 4.96 -4.71 11.03
C MET A 111 6.14 -5.31 11.79
N ARG A 112 7.14 -5.89 11.11
CA ARG A 112 8.35 -6.43 11.74
C ARG A 112 9.25 -5.38 12.37
N LYS A 113 9.22 -4.13 11.90
CA LYS A 113 9.94 -3.02 12.56
C LYS A 113 9.36 -2.71 13.94
N LEU A 114 8.05 -2.87 14.10
CA LEU A 114 7.34 -2.65 15.36
C LEU A 114 7.35 -3.91 16.24
N HIS A 115 7.05 -5.06 15.64
CA HIS A 115 6.95 -6.38 16.25
C HIS A 115 7.87 -7.37 15.51
N PRO A 116 9.15 -7.54 15.89
CA PRO A 116 10.12 -8.37 15.14
C PRO A 116 9.68 -9.82 14.90
N GLU A 117 8.92 -10.37 15.83
CA GLU A 117 8.35 -11.72 15.76
C GLU A 117 7.04 -11.81 14.95
N PHE A 118 6.57 -10.70 14.39
CA PHE A 118 5.36 -10.68 13.57
C PHE A 118 5.48 -11.65 12.39
N ARG A 119 4.47 -12.52 12.26
CA ARG A 119 4.33 -13.47 11.16
C ARG A 119 2.89 -13.44 10.66
N LEU A 120 2.75 -13.46 9.34
CA LEU A 120 1.46 -13.70 8.71
C LEU A 120 1.12 -15.19 8.77
N PRO A 121 -0.15 -15.57 9.00
CA PRO A 121 -0.60 -16.94 8.85
C PRO A 121 -0.34 -17.45 7.42
N ASP A 122 0.06 -18.71 7.27
CA ASP A 122 0.25 -19.36 5.96
C ASP A 122 -1.02 -19.39 5.09
N SER A 123 -2.18 -19.15 5.70
CA SER A 123 -3.48 -19.06 5.06
C SER A 123 -3.85 -17.66 4.60
N PHE A 124 -3.05 -16.63 4.89
CA PHE A 124 -3.43 -15.22 4.71
C PHE A 124 -3.90 -14.87 3.29
N LEU A 125 -3.20 -15.37 2.26
CA LEU A 125 -3.60 -15.25 0.85
C LEU A 125 -4.14 -16.55 0.25
N ARG A 126 -4.40 -17.60 1.04
CA ARG A 126 -4.84 -18.88 0.48
C ARG A 126 -6.23 -18.73 -0.15
N ARG A 127 -6.26 -18.93 -1.46
CA ARG A 127 -7.46 -19.31 -2.20
C ARG A 127 -7.78 -20.76 -1.82
N GLU A 128 -8.74 -20.99 -0.92
CA GLU A 128 -9.48 -22.24 -1.02
C GLU A 128 -10.29 -22.14 -2.31
N VAL A 129 -9.75 -22.71 -3.40
CA VAL A 129 -10.57 -23.01 -4.57
C VAL A 129 -11.64 -23.95 -4.06
N GLY A 130 -12.85 -23.42 -3.87
CA GLY A 130 -13.99 -24.19 -3.41
C GLY A 130 -14.04 -25.48 -4.21
N LYS A 131 -13.91 -26.61 -3.51
CA LYS A 131 -14.35 -27.88 -4.05
C LYS A 131 -15.85 -27.71 -4.30
N LEU A 132 -16.21 -27.27 -5.50
CA LEU A 132 -17.54 -27.52 -6.04
C LEU A 132 -17.68 -29.03 -6.05
N ALA A 133 -18.33 -29.55 -5.00
CA ALA A 133 -18.77 -30.92 -4.96
C ALA A 133 -19.67 -31.10 -6.19
N ALA A 134 -19.16 -31.83 -7.18
CA ALA A 134 -19.99 -32.41 -8.21
C ALA A 134 -20.88 -33.44 -7.51
N SER A 135 -22.12 -33.05 -7.25
CA SER A 135 -23.24 -33.96 -6.98
C SER A 135 -23.86 -34.41 -8.30
#